data_AF-A0A1Y5HGX3-F1
#
_entry.id   AF-A0A1Y5HGX3-F1
#
_cell.length_a   1.000
_cell.length_b   1.000
_cell.length_c   1.000
_cell.angle_alpha   90.00
_cell.angle_beta   90.00
_cell.angle_gamma   90.00
#
_symmetry.space_group_name_H-M   'P 1'
#
loop_
_entity.id
_entity.type
_entity.pdbx_description
1 polymer ?
#
loop_
_entity_poly.entity_id
_entity_poly.type
_entity_poly.pdbx_seq_one_letter_code
_entity_poly.pdbx_strand_id
1 'polypeptide(L)'
;MSQIEELQSRITAAMDRIGTGLGALTAAQDSAGQDDLTQALDDERIANAQLEERLKTLKAQLADVPAPVDNTEELEALQAEVELLRNEVGNQDEKDALKSEVARLTSEMEAASNTAALEATEGKAASDGEIAELKTQMAALQTQIDVAAGVGDDAADTTELTAEIDTLRAEVEQFKAAAEAQPSAEPAVDNSEELARQNEMLVRLDTELQQLRHANESLRSANTALREANAAGVGDAGLINSAMEAEIEGLRAAQASDQAQVNAVLAKLEPLLANAQNLPEGEEV
;
A
#
# COMPACT_ATOMS: atom_id res chain seq x y z
N MET A 1 -1.69 49.27 -115.03
CA MET A 1 -2.86 49.93 -114.41
C MET A 1 -3.79 48.92 -113.75
N SER A 2 -4.32 47.89 -114.43
CA SER A 2 -5.29 46.95 -113.80
C SER A 2 -4.76 46.09 -112.63
N GLN A 3 -3.49 45.67 -112.65
CA GLN A 3 -2.91 44.87 -111.56
C GLN A 3 -2.82 45.62 -110.22
N ILE A 4 -2.68 46.96 -110.27
CA ILE A 4 -2.62 47.79 -109.06
C ILE A 4 -4.03 47.92 -108.47
N GLU A 5 -5.06 48.09 -109.29
CA GLU A 5 -6.46 48.15 -108.85
C GLU A 5 -6.95 46.82 -108.26
N GLU A 6 -6.53 45.69 -108.84
CA GLU A 6 -6.83 44.35 -108.29
C GLU A 6 -6.15 44.12 -106.94
N LEU A 7 -4.88 44.53 -106.80
CA LEU A 7 -4.18 44.48 -105.52
C LEU A 7 -4.82 45.41 -104.48
N GLN A 8 -5.24 46.61 -104.86
CA GLN A 8 -5.93 47.55 -103.97
C GLN A 8 -7.28 46.98 -103.50
N SER A 9 -8.10 46.43 -104.41
CA SER A 9 -9.36 45.78 -104.05
C SER A 9 -9.15 44.61 -103.09
N ARG A 10 -8.12 43.79 -103.34
CA ARG A 10 -7.77 42.66 -102.45
C ARG A 10 -7.25 43.12 -101.09
N ILE A 11 -6.49 44.21 -101.03
CA ILE A 11 -6.02 44.80 -99.77
C ILE A 11 -7.21 45.36 -98.98
N THR A 12 -8.13 46.10 -99.61
CA THR A 12 -9.33 46.61 -98.93
C THR A 12 -10.19 45.47 -98.39
N ALA A 13 -10.46 44.43 -99.20
CA ALA A 13 -11.19 43.25 -98.76
C ALA A 13 -10.46 42.49 -97.63
N ALA A 14 -9.12 42.44 -97.66
CA ALA A 14 -8.33 41.87 -96.58
C ALA A 14 -8.39 42.73 -95.31
N MET A 15 -8.36 44.07 -95.43
CA MET A 15 -8.48 45.00 -94.30
C MET A 15 -9.86 44.93 -93.65
N ASP A 16 -10.94 44.86 -94.43
CA ASP A 16 -12.30 44.69 -93.91
C ASP A 16 -12.45 43.33 -93.20
N ARG A 17 -11.86 42.27 -93.75
CA ARG A 17 -11.84 40.95 -93.13
C ARG A 17 -11.02 40.91 -91.84
N ILE A 18 -9.92 41.66 -91.77
CA ILE A 18 -9.13 41.82 -90.54
C ILE A 18 -9.91 42.66 -89.53
N GLY A 19 -10.58 43.73 -89.94
CA GLY A 19 -11.40 44.57 -89.06
C GLY A 19 -12.56 43.78 -88.43
N THR A 20 -13.27 42.99 -89.24
CA THR A 20 -14.32 42.08 -88.75
C THR A 20 -13.77 40.97 -87.87
N GLY A 21 -12.62 40.38 -88.23
CA GLY A 21 -11.94 39.36 -87.42
C GLY A 21 -11.44 39.87 -86.08
N LEU A 22 -10.89 41.08 -86.02
CA LEU A 22 -10.48 41.74 -84.78
C LEU A 22 -11.69 42.08 -83.92
N GLY A 23 -12.77 42.58 -84.50
CA GLY A 23 -14.01 42.83 -83.75
C GLY A 23 -14.59 41.56 -83.13
N ALA A 24 -14.58 40.44 -83.87
CA ALA A 24 -15.00 39.14 -83.35
C ALA A 24 -14.06 38.62 -82.24
N LEU A 25 -12.74 38.83 -82.39
CA LEU A 25 -11.76 38.42 -81.37
C LEU A 25 -11.92 39.23 -80.08
N THR A 26 -12.11 40.54 -80.18
CA THR A 26 -12.38 41.39 -79.01
C THR A 26 -13.67 40.98 -78.31
N ALA A 27 -14.76 40.75 -79.05
CA ALA A 27 -16.02 40.29 -78.47
C ALA A 27 -15.89 38.90 -77.80
N ALA A 28 -15.12 37.99 -78.39
CA ALA A 28 -14.84 36.68 -77.81
C ALA A 28 -13.98 36.78 -76.54
N GLN A 29 -13.00 37.70 -76.53
CA GLN A 29 -12.15 37.96 -75.36
C GLN A 29 -12.94 38.61 -74.22
N ASP A 30 -13.84 39.54 -74.52
CA ASP A 30 -14.73 40.15 -73.52
C ASP A 30 -15.72 39.12 -72.95
N SER A 31 -16.25 38.23 -73.80
CA SER A 31 -17.14 37.15 -73.37
C SER A 31 -16.40 36.14 -72.48
N ALA A 32 -15.18 35.75 -72.85
CA ALA A 32 -14.33 34.86 -72.05
C ALA A 32 -13.96 35.48 -70.70
N GLY A 33 -13.61 36.77 -70.66
CA GLY A 33 -13.35 37.48 -69.41
C GLY A 33 -14.59 37.62 -68.53
N GLN A 34 -15.78 37.70 -69.12
CA GLN A 34 -17.03 37.72 -68.39
C GLN A 34 -17.39 36.34 -67.83
N ASP A 35 -17.18 35.28 -68.60
CA ASP A 35 -17.36 33.90 -68.15
C ASP A 35 -16.42 33.56 -66.98
N ASP A 36 -15.14 33.92 -67.07
CA ASP A 36 -14.15 33.75 -66.00
C ASP A 36 -14.57 34.49 -64.71
N LEU A 37 -15.09 35.72 -64.85
CA LEU A 37 -15.55 36.51 -63.70
C LEU A 37 -16.80 35.91 -63.06
N THR A 38 -17.71 35.36 -63.87
CA THR A 38 -18.90 34.66 -63.33
C THR A 38 -18.51 33.39 -62.59
N GLN A 39 -17.55 32.62 -63.12
CA GLN A 39 -17.04 31.44 -62.44
C GLN A 39 -16.38 31.78 -61.11
N ALA A 40 -15.54 32.81 -61.06
CA ALA A 40 -14.92 33.27 -59.82
C ALA A 40 -15.96 33.74 -58.77
N LEU A 41 -17.03 34.41 -59.20
CA LEU A 41 -18.11 34.82 -58.30
C LEU A 41 -18.88 33.63 -57.73
N ASP A 42 -19.11 32.59 -58.52
CA ASP A 42 -19.79 31.38 -58.05
C ASP A 42 -18.91 30.56 -57.10
N ASP A 43 -17.60 30.47 -57.36
CA ASP A 43 -16.63 29.84 -56.45
C ASP A 43 -16.58 30.57 -55.09
N GLU A 44 -16.52 31.90 -55.10
CA GLU A 44 -16.54 32.72 -53.87
C GLU A 44 -17.86 32.59 -53.10
N ARG A 45 -19.00 32.44 -53.79
CA ARG A 45 -20.30 32.18 -53.13
C ARG A 45 -20.32 30.83 -52.45
N ILE A 46 -19.77 29.79 -53.09
CA ILE A 46 -19.67 28.46 -52.50
C ILE A 46 -18.76 28.49 -51.27
N ALA A 47 -17.60 29.16 -51.35
CA ALA A 47 -16.68 29.31 -50.23
C ALA A 47 -17.34 30.03 -49.03
N ASN A 48 -18.06 31.13 -49.29
CA ASN A 48 -18.79 31.84 -48.25
C ASN A 48 -19.88 30.99 -47.60
N ALA A 49 -20.66 30.25 -48.40
CA ALA A 49 -21.68 29.34 -47.86
C ALA A 49 -21.07 28.26 -46.94
N GLN A 50 -19.91 27.70 -47.31
CA GLN A 50 -19.19 26.73 -46.47
C GLN A 50 -18.64 27.36 -45.18
N LEU A 51 -18.16 28.60 -45.23
CA LEU A 51 -17.70 29.33 -44.05
C LEU A 51 -18.85 29.67 -43.11
N GLU A 52 -20.01 30.07 -43.63
CA GLU A 52 -21.21 30.30 -42.82
C GLU A 52 -21.69 29.02 -42.12
N GLU A 53 -21.63 27.87 -42.80
CA GLU A 53 -21.94 26.58 -42.19
C GLU A 53 -20.94 26.24 -41.08
N ARG A 54 -19.63 26.41 -41.31
CA ARG A 54 -18.61 26.23 -40.26
C ARG A 54 -18.78 27.18 -39.09
N LEU A 55 -19.15 28.44 -39.33
CA LEU A 55 -19.42 29.39 -38.27
C LEU A 55 -20.66 28.98 -37.47
N LYS A 56 -21.67 28.43 -38.13
CA LYS A 56 -22.86 27.91 -37.47
C LYS A 56 -22.53 26.69 -36.60
N THR A 57 -21.73 25.75 -37.10
CA THR A 57 -21.31 24.58 -36.32
C THR A 57 -20.42 24.97 -35.15
N LEU A 58 -19.45 25.87 -35.34
CA LEU A 58 -18.61 26.37 -34.24
C LEU A 58 -19.42 27.13 -33.19
N LYS A 59 -20.41 27.94 -33.60
CA LYS A 59 -21.31 28.60 -32.65
C LYS A 59 -22.19 27.62 -31.89
N ALA A 60 -22.68 26.58 -32.56
CA ALA A 60 -23.44 25.52 -31.90
C ALA A 60 -22.55 24.76 -30.90
N GLN A 61 -21.32 24.41 -31.28
CA GLN A 61 -20.35 23.77 -30.40
C GLN A 61 -19.99 24.65 -29.20
N LEU A 62 -19.77 25.95 -29.40
CA LEU A 62 -19.45 26.87 -28.30
C LEU A 62 -20.64 27.10 -27.36
N ALA A 63 -21.88 27.06 -27.88
CA ALA A 63 -23.08 27.12 -27.05
C ALA A 63 -23.35 25.82 -26.28
N ASP A 64 -22.87 24.70 -26.80
CA ASP A 64 -22.94 23.37 -26.17
C ASP A 64 -21.78 23.12 -25.20
N VAL A 65 -20.75 23.98 -25.17
CA VAL A 65 -19.76 23.97 -24.08
C VAL A 65 -20.51 24.33 -22.80
N PRO A 66 -20.68 23.39 -21.86
CA PRO A 66 -21.33 23.68 -20.60
C PRO A 66 -20.54 24.79 -19.90
N ALA A 67 -21.25 25.67 -19.18
CA ALA A 67 -20.60 26.70 -18.37
C ALA A 67 -19.51 26.03 -17.50
N PRO A 68 -18.34 26.68 -17.31
CA PRO A 68 -17.28 26.13 -16.48
C PRO A 68 -17.90 25.71 -15.16
N VAL A 69 -17.87 24.39 -14.90
CA VAL A 69 -18.48 23.79 -13.72
C VAL A 69 -17.80 24.46 -12.52
N ASP A 70 -18.61 25.07 -11.65
CA ASP A 70 -18.12 25.82 -10.50
C ASP A 70 -17.63 24.84 -9.44
N ASN A 71 -16.46 24.24 -9.68
CA ASN A 71 -15.82 23.25 -8.82
C ASN A 71 -15.16 23.91 -7.60
N THR A 72 -15.49 25.18 -7.30
CA THR A 72 -14.93 25.93 -6.18
C THR A 72 -15.28 25.24 -4.87
N GLU A 73 -16.52 24.80 -4.70
CA GLU A 73 -16.96 24.07 -3.50
C GLU A 73 -16.31 22.68 -3.38
N GLU A 74 -16.14 21.96 -4.49
CA GLU A 74 -15.43 20.66 -4.51
C GLU A 74 -13.93 20.82 -4.21
N LEU A 75 -13.30 21.89 -4.72
CA LEU A 75 -11.91 22.23 -4.41
C LEU A 75 -11.72 22.62 -2.95
N GLU A 76 -12.64 23.41 -2.39
CA GLU A 76 -12.62 23.77 -0.96
C GLU A 76 -12.82 22.54 -0.08
N ALA A 77 -13.73 21.63 -0.45
CA ALA A 77 -13.95 20.37 0.26
C ALA A 77 -12.70 19.47 0.21
N LEU A 78 -12.08 19.31 -0.97
CA LEU A 78 -10.85 18.54 -1.14
C LEU A 78 -9.67 19.18 -0.40
N GLN A 79 -9.57 20.50 -0.37
CA GLN A 79 -8.54 21.21 0.41
C GLN A 79 -8.72 20.98 1.92
N ALA A 80 -9.96 21.03 2.43
CA ALA A 80 -10.25 20.75 3.83
C ALA A 80 -9.92 19.29 4.21
N GLU A 81 -10.22 18.34 3.33
CA GLU A 81 -9.87 16.92 3.53
C GLU A 81 -8.35 16.70 3.51
N VAL A 82 -7.63 17.38 2.61
CA VAL A 82 -6.15 17.35 2.57
C VAL A 82 -5.54 17.96 3.84
N GLU A 83 -6.11 19.05 4.37
CA GLU A 83 -5.66 19.61 5.65
C GLU A 83 -5.91 18.66 6.83
N LEU A 84 -7.06 17.98 6.86
CA LEU A 84 -7.36 16.96 7.87
C LEU A 84 -6.37 15.80 7.81
N LEU A 85 -6.16 15.24 6.61
CA LEU A 85 -5.18 14.17 6.40
C LEU A 85 -3.76 14.62 6.73
N ARG A 86 -3.41 15.88 6.46
CA ARG A 86 -2.10 16.44 6.82
C ARG A 86 -1.94 16.57 8.33
N ASN A 87 -3.01 16.89 9.06
CA ASN A 87 -3.00 16.95 10.52
C ASN A 87 -2.95 15.54 11.13
N GLU A 88 -3.68 14.57 10.58
CA GLU A 88 -3.62 13.17 11.00
C GLU A 88 -2.26 12.53 10.70
N VAL A 89 -1.68 12.79 9.52
CA VAL A 89 -0.31 12.39 9.19
C VAL A 89 0.70 13.16 10.04
N GLY A 90 0.38 14.38 10.45
CA GLY A 90 1.15 15.20 11.40
C GLY A 90 1.13 14.65 12.82
N ASN A 91 0.18 13.78 13.17
CA ASN A 91 0.13 13.06 14.44
C ASN A 91 1.17 11.91 14.51
N GLN A 92 2.33 12.10 13.87
CA GLN A 92 3.54 11.28 14.08
C GLN A 92 3.94 11.29 15.55
N ASP A 93 3.65 12.36 16.29
CA ASP A 93 3.99 12.48 17.71
C ASP A 93 3.33 11.37 18.55
N GLU A 94 2.06 11.05 18.30
CA GLU A 94 1.39 9.92 18.96
C GLU A 94 1.99 8.57 18.53
N LYS A 95 2.32 8.41 17.25
CA LYS A 95 2.94 7.18 16.74
C LYS A 95 4.35 6.98 17.31
N ASP A 96 5.14 8.04 17.40
CA ASP A 96 6.50 8.03 17.95
C ASP A 96 6.46 7.85 19.47
N ALA A 97 5.47 8.44 20.16
CA ALA A 97 5.22 8.19 21.58
C ALA A 97 4.84 6.72 21.84
N LEU A 98 3.91 6.15 21.05
CA LEU A 98 3.55 4.75 21.16
C LEU A 98 4.73 3.82 20.85
N LYS A 99 5.53 4.15 19.83
CA LYS A 99 6.74 3.38 19.48
C LYS A 99 7.79 3.43 20.59
N SER A 100 7.97 4.59 21.22
CA SER A 100 8.85 4.74 22.39
C SER A 100 8.34 3.92 23.58
N GLU A 101 7.02 3.91 23.81
CA GLU A 101 6.41 3.16 24.90
C GLU A 101 6.49 1.65 24.68
N VAL A 102 6.27 1.18 23.45
CA VAL A 102 6.48 -0.22 23.08
C VAL A 102 7.94 -0.62 23.30
N ALA A 103 8.91 0.21 22.89
CA ALA A 103 10.32 -0.06 23.12
C ALA A 103 10.67 -0.13 24.62
N ARG A 104 10.07 0.76 25.43
CA ARG A 104 10.23 0.75 26.89
C ARG A 104 9.67 -0.54 27.50
N LEU A 105 8.44 -0.91 27.16
CA LEU A 105 7.79 -2.11 27.67
C LEU A 105 8.54 -3.38 27.27
N THR A 106 9.03 -3.48 26.03
CA THR A 106 9.85 -4.62 25.60
C THR A 106 11.13 -4.72 26.41
N SER A 107 11.83 -3.60 26.63
CA SER A 107 13.05 -3.60 27.46
C SER A 107 12.76 -3.96 28.92
N GLU A 108 11.62 -3.55 29.47
CA GLU A 108 11.21 -3.92 30.83
C GLU A 108 10.85 -5.40 30.94
N MET A 109 10.18 -5.95 29.93
CA MET A 109 9.87 -7.39 29.86
C MET A 109 11.15 -8.24 29.75
N GLU A 110 12.10 -7.84 28.93
CA GLU A 110 13.40 -8.50 28.81
C GLU A 110 14.20 -8.41 30.12
N ALA A 111 14.22 -7.25 30.76
CA ALA A 111 14.88 -7.07 32.05
C ALA A 111 14.23 -7.93 33.14
N ALA A 112 12.90 -7.92 33.25
CA ALA A 112 12.16 -8.74 34.20
C ALA A 112 12.39 -10.24 33.96
N SER A 113 12.42 -10.68 32.70
CA SER A 113 12.74 -12.07 32.34
C SER A 113 14.16 -12.46 32.76
N ASN A 114 15.14 -11.58 32.54
CA ASN A 114 16.54 -11.83 32.94
C ASN A 114 16.71 -11.83 34.46
N THR A 115 16.02 -10.94 35.18
CA THR A 115 16.01 -10.91 36.64
C THR A 115 15.38 -12.19 37.21
N ALA A 116 14.24 -12.63 36.67
CA ALA A 116 13.61 -13.87 37.09
C ALA A 116 14.51 -15.09 36.83
N ALA A 117 15.23 -15.11 35.71
CA ALA A 117 16.20 -16.16 35.42
C ALA A 117 17.38 -16.17 36.42
N LEU A 118 17.90 -15.00 36.77
CA LEU A 118 18.97 -14.86 37.78
C LEU A 118 18.48 -15.31 39.17
N GLU A 119 17.33 -14.82 39.62
CA GLU A 119 16.73 -15.21 40.91
C GLU A 119 16.47 -16.72 41.00
N ALA A 120 16.04 -17.35 39.89
CA ALA A 120 15.87 -18.80 39.83
C ALA A 120 17.21 -19.55 39.95
N THR A 121 18.29 -19.05 39.34
CA THR A 121 19.62 -19.66 39.46
C THR A 121 20.24 -19.48 40.85
N GLU A 122 20.07 -18.31 41.46
CA GLU A 122 20.54 -18.03 42.82
C GLU A 122 19.76 -18.84 43.86
N GLY A 123 18.43 -18.92 43.71
CA GLY A 123 17.58 -19.75 44.57
C GLY A 123 17.98 -21.23 44.52
N LYS A 124 18.23 -21.76 43.31
CA LYS A 124 18.70 -23.14 43.14
C LYS A 124 20.09 -23.37 43.76
N ALA A 125 21.03 -22.45 43.56
CA ALA A 125 22.38 -22.55 44.14
C ALA A 125 22.36 -22.48 45.68
N ALA A 126 21.46 -21.68 46.26
CA ALA A 126 21.28 -21.60 47.71
C ALA A 126 20.72 -22.92 48.28
N SER A 127 19.67 -23.48 47.66
CA SER A 127 19.11 -24.78 48.06
C SER A 127 20.12 -25.93 47.91
N ASP A 128 20.92 -25.94 46.84
CA ASP A 128 21.98 -26.94 46.65
C ASP A 128 23.08 -26.82 47.73
N GLY A 129 23.38 -25.61 48.19
CA GLY A 129 24.32 -25.33 49.28
C GLY A 129 23.84 -25.87 50.63
N GLU A 130 22.58 -25.60 50.99
CA GLU A 130 21.95 -26.11 52.22
C GLU A 130 21.90 -27.65 52.22
N ILE A 131 21.57 -28.27 51.08
CA ILE A 131 21.59 -29.74 50.93
C ILE A 131 23.00 -30.30 51.15
N ALA A 132 24.06 -29.61 50.68
CA ALA A 132 25.43 -30.05 50.88
C ALA A 132 25.89 -29.94 52.35
N GLU A 133 25.45 -28.89 53.05
CA GLU A 133 25.73 -28.70 54.47
C GLU A 133 25.04 -29.77 55.32
N LEU A 134 23.74 -30.02 55.11
CA LEU A 134 22.98 -31.07 55.79
C LEU A 134 23.60 -32.45 55.57
N LYS A 135 24.04 -32.77 54.33
CA LYS A 135 24.77 -34.02 54.04
C LYS A 135 26.09 -34.11 54.80
N THR A 136 26.80 -33.01 54.99
CA THR A 136 28.05 -32.97 55.75
C THR A 136 27.80 -33.22 57.24
N GLN A 137 26.75 -32.61 57.80
CA GLN A 137 26.32 -32.84 59.18
C GLN A 137 25.92 -34.29 59.41
N MET A 138 25.16 -34.89 58.48
CA MET A 138 24.82 -36.32 58.54
C MET A 138 26.07 -37.22 58.54
N ALA A 139 27.07 -36.93 57.72
CA ALA A 139 28.31 -37.72 57.68
C ALA A 139 29.10 -37.60 58.99
N ALA A 140 29.11 -36.42 59.61
CA ALA A 140 29.74 -36.19 60.90
C ALA A 140 29.03 -36.96 62.03
N LEU A 141 27.70 -36.90 62.09
CA LEU A 141 26.89 -37.67 63.06
C LEU A 141 27.06 -39.17 62.86
N GLN A 142 27.09 -39.65 61.61
CA GLN A 142 27.35 -41.07 61.32
C GLN A 142 28.72 -41.51 61.85
N THR A 143 29.74 -40.68 61.70
CA THR A 143 31.08 -40.96 62.23
C THR A 143 31.07 -41.02 63.77
N GLN A 144 30.27 -40.18 64.44
CA GLN A 144 30.12 -40.21 65.90
C GLN A 144 29.42 -41.49 66.36
N ILE A 145 28.40 -41.96 65.64
CA ILE A 145 27.74 -43.25 65.90
C ILE A 145 28.74 -44.40 65.75
N ASP A 146 29.53 -44.42 64.67
CA ASP A 146 30.50 -45.47 64.41
C ASP A 146 31.57 -45.54 65.51
N VAL A 147 31.98 -44.39 66.06
CA VAL A 147 32.89 -44.30 67.20
C VAL A 147 32.22 -44.77 68.50
N ALA A 148 31.00 -44.34 68.80
CA ALA A 148 30.25 -44.77 69.98
C ALA A 148 29.97 -46.28 69.99
N ALA A 149 29.61 -46.84 68.83
CA ALA A 149 29.39 -48.27 68.63
C ALA A 149 30.69 -49.10 68.82
N GLY A 150 31.86 -48.51 68.54
CA GLY A 150 33.17 -49.16 68.76
C GLY A 150 33.66 -49.17 70.20
N VAL A 151 33.15 -48.26 71.06
CA VAL A 151 33.57 -48.11 72.47
C VAL A 151 32.69 -48.93 73.43
N GLY A 152 31.52 -49.41 72.97
CA GLY A 152 30.66 -50.32 73.74
C GLY A 152 29.91 -49.66 74.90
N ASP A 153 29.84 -48.33 74.93
CA ASP A 153 29.12 -47.54 75.94
C ASP A 153 27.81 -47.01 75.35
N ASP A 154 26.73 -47.16 76.12
CA ASP A 154 25.35 -46.73 75.91
C ASP A 154 24.69 -46.91 74.51
N ALA A 155 23.92 -48.00 74.41
CA ALA A 155 22.96 -48.23 73.32
C ALA A 155 21.88 -47.11 73.23
N ALA A 156 21.67 -46.34 74.29
CA ALA A 156 20.74 -45.20 74.28
C ALA A 156 21.26 -44.04 73.42
N ASP A 157 22.54 -43.66 73.56
CA ASP A 157 23.15 -42.55 72.81
C ASP A 157 23.25 -42.87 71.31
N THR A 158 23.55 -44.13 70.97
CA THR A 158 23.53 -44.57 69.58
C THR A 158 22.11 -44.55 68.99
N THR A 159 21.06 -44.86 69.78
CA THR A 159 19.67 -44.77 69.29
C THR A 159 19.21 -43.32 69.08
N GLU A 160 19.61 -42.37 69.94
CA GLU A 160 19.29 -40.95 69.77
C GLU A 160 19.97 -40.36 68.53
N LEU A 161 21.27 -40.64 68.34
CA LEU A 161 22.01 -40.18 67.15
C LEU A 161 21.47 -40.80 65.85
N THR A 162 21.03 -42.06 65.87
CA THR A 162 20.36 -42.66 64.69
C THR A 162 19.03 -41.99 64.36
N ALA A 163 18.26 -41.59 65.37
CA ALA A 163 17.01 -40.86 65.16
C ALA A 163 17.26 -39.48 64.54
N GLU A 164 18.34 -38.80 64.96
CA GLU A 164 18.72 -37.48 64.44
C GLU A 164 19.19 -37.54 62.97
N ILE A 165 19.92 -38.60 62.58
CA ILE A 165 20.28 -38.83 61.17
C ILE A 165 19.04 -39.09 60.32
N ASP A 166 18.07 -39.85 60.83
CA ASP A 166 16.85 -40.14 60.09
C ASP A 166 15.95 -38.89 59.95
N THR A 167 15.95 -37.98 60.94
CA THR A 167 15.30 -36.67 60.80
C THR A 167 15.99 -35.79 59.77
N LEU A 168 17.33 -35.72 59.77
CA LEU A 168 18.08 -34.93 58.79
C LEU A 168 17.95 -35.51 57.37
N ARG A 169 17.84 -36.84 57.23
CA ARG A 169 17.50 -37.49 55.95
C ARG A 169 16.15 -37.07 55.43
N ALA A 170 15.14 -37.02 56.30
CA ALA A 170 13.80 -36.59 55.93
C ALA A 170 13.80 -35.11 55.51
N GLU A 171 14.55 -34.24 56.20
CA GLU A 171 14.72 -32.84 55.81
C GLU A 171 15.41 -32.70 54.45
N VAL A 172 16.50 -33.44 54.19
CA VAL A 172 17.19 -33.42 52.89
C VAL A 172 16.26 -33.86 51.75
N GLU A 173 15.45 -34.90 51.95
CA GLU A 173 14.47 -35.33 50.95
C GLU A 173 13.35 -34.30 50.76
N GLN A 174 12.92 -33.62 51.83
CA GLN A 174 11.95 -32.54 51.73
C GLN A 174 12.51 -31.33 50.97
N PHE A 175 13.77 -30.93 51.22
CA PHE A 175 14.44 -29.85 50.50
C PHE A 175 14.70 -30.18 49.03
N LYS A 176 15.07 -31.43 48.71
CA LYS A 176 15.18 -31.90 47.32
C LYS A 176 13.82 -31.88 46.62
N ALA A 177 12.77 -32.40 47.25
CA ALA A 177 11.43 -32.38 46.68
C ALA A 177 10.93 -30.94 46.46
N ALA A 178 11.26 -30.02 47.37
CA ALA A 178 10.94 -28.60 47.21
C ALA A 178 11.76 -27.92 46.08
N ALA A 179 13.03 -28.28 45.91
CA ALA A 179 13.88 -27.79 44.83
C ALA A 179 13.51 -28.37 43.45
N GLU A 180 13.01 -29.60 43.41
CA GLU A 180 12.46 -30.24 42.19
C GLU A 180 11.04 -29.75 41.87
N ALA A 181 10.27 -29.33 42.88
CA ALA A 181 8.94 -28.74 42.73
C ALA A 181 8.96 -27.23 42.50
N GLN A 182 10.09 -26.55 42.71
CA GLN A 182 10.29 -25.21 42.16
C GLN A 182 10.11 -25.32 40.65
N PRO A 183 9.22 -24.51 40.04
CA PRO A 183 8.94 -24.63 38.63
C PRO A 183 10.24 -24.41 37.89
N SER A 184 10.78 -25.47 37.28
CA SER A 184 11.64 -25.32 36.11
C SER A 184 10.83 -24.41 35.21
N ALA A 185 11.29 -23.18 34.98
CA ALA A 185 10.58 -22.19 34.18
C ALA A 185 9.94 -22.91 33.00
N GLU A 186 8.62 -23.10 33.06
CA GLU A 186 7.89 -23.73 31.97
C GLU A 186 8.25 -22.90 30.74
N PRO A 187 8.58 -23.55 29.60
CA PRO A 187 8.88 -22.79 28.40
C PRO A 187 7.66 -21.92 28.16
N ALA A 188 7.84 -20.60 28.28
CA ALA A 188 6.78 -19.63 28.08
C ALA A 188 6.04 -20.05 26.82
N VAL A 189 4.73 -20.28 26.94
CA VAL A 189 3.84 -20.63 25.83
C VAL A 189 4.26 -19.78 24.63
N ASP A 190 4.55 -20.42 23.50
CA ASP A 190 5.27 -19.90 22.34
C ASP A 190 4.55 -18.73 21.64
N ASN A 191 4.42 -17.63 22.37
CA ASN A 191 3.92 -16.36 21.87
C ASN A 191 4.90 -15.78 20.85
N SER A 192 6.16 -16.23 20.85
CA SER A 192 7.15 -15.87 19.83
C SER A 192 6.74 -16.32 18.43
N GLU A 193 6.27 -17.56 18.26
CA GLU A 193 5.78 -18.04 16.96
C GLU A 193 4.50 -17.32 16.52
N GLU A 194 3.57 -17.06 17.44
CA GLU A 194 2.33 -16.34 17.13
C GLU A 194 2.61 -14.87 16.76
N LEU A 195 3.48 -14.18 17.51
CA LEU A 195 3.93 -12.82 17.19
C LEU A 195 4.66 -12.77 15.85
N ALA A 196 5.46 -13.80 15.51
CA ALA A 196 6.12 -13.88 14.22
C ALA A 196 5.12 -14.00 13.06
N ARG A 197 4.09 -14.85 13.20
CA ARG A 197 3.00 -14.99 12.21
C ARG A 197 2.20 -13.68 12.04
N GLN A 198 1.88 -13.02 13.15
CA GLN A 198 1.18 -11.73 13.12
C GLN A 198 2.02 -10.64 12.44
N ASN A 199 3.32 -10.58 12.73
CA ASN A 199 4.22 -9.62 12.11
C ASN A 199 4.37 -9.88 10.60
N GLU A 200 4.51 -11.14 10.19
CA GLU A 200 4.53 -11.51 8.76
C GLU A 200 3.24 -11.07 8.05
N MET A 201 2.09 -11.26 8.68
CA MET A 201 0.79 -10.83 8.14
C MET A 201 0.70 -9.31 7.98
N LEU A 202 1.18 -8.54 8.97
CA LEU A 202 1.22 -7.08 8.90
C LEU A 202 2.16 -6.59 7.79
N VAL A 203 3.33 -7.22 7.63
CA VAL A 203 4.28 -6.89 6.55
C VAL A 203 3.66 -7.13 5.17
N ARG A 204 2.95 -8.25 4.99
CA ARG A 204 2.23 -8.53 3.74
C ARG A 204 1.15 -7.48 3.46
N LEU A 205 0.32 -7.16 4.46
CA LEU A 205 -0.72 -6.14 4.31
C LEU A 205 -0.13 -4.76 3.97
N ASP A 206 0.96 -4.34 4.63
CA ASP A 206 1.61 -3.07 4.34
C ASP A 206 2.18 -3.04 2.91
N THR A 207 2.76 -4.15 2.46
CA THR A 207 3.28 -4.28 1.09
C THR A 207 2.16 -4.10 0.05
N GLU A 208 1.01 -4.75 0.25
CA GLU A 208 -0.16 -4.62 -0.63
C GLU A 208 -0.74 -3.20 -0.62
N LEU A 209 -0.81 -2.55 0.55
CA LEU A 209 -1.26 -1.16 0.66
C LEU A 209 -0.29 -0.17 -0.03
N GLN A 210 1.02 -0.41 0.05
CA GLN A 210 2.02 0.37 -0.67
C GLN A 210 1.86 0.21 -2.19
N GLN A 211 1.63 -1.01 -2.68
CA GLN A 211 1.36 -1.28 -4.09
C GLN A 211 0.08 -0.58 -4.56
N LEU A 212 -1.00 -0.64 -3.77
CA LEU A 212 -2.24 0.08 -4.06
C LEU A 212 -2.05 1.59 -4.13
N ARG A 213 -1.27 2.19 -3.22
CA ARG A 213 -0.94 3.61 -3.27
C ARG A 213 -0.15 3.97 -4.53
N HIS A 214 0.84 3.14 -4.90
CA HIS A 214 1.64 3.37 -6.10
C HIS A 214 0.81 3.28 -7.40
N ALA A 215 -0.08 2.29 -7.48
CA ALA A 215 -0.99 2.14 -8.61
C ALA A 215 -1.97 3.33 -8.72
N ASN A 216 -2.51 3.80 -7.59
CA ASN A 216 -3.37 4.99 -7.55
C ASN A 216 -2.62 6.27 -7.95
N GLU A 217 -1.36 6.44 -7.53
CA GLU A 217 -0.54 7.59 -7.95
C GLU A 217 -0.28 7.57 -9.45
N SER A 218 0.01 6.39 -10.01
CA SER A 218 0.18 6.19 -11.44
C SER A 218 -1.11 6.50 -12.22
N LEU A 219 -2.26 6.09 -11.70
CA LEU A 219 -3.58 6.42 -12.23
C LEU A 219 -3.85 7.93 -12.23
N ARG A 220 -3.53 8.62 -11.13
CA ARG A 220 -3.69 10.08 -11.02
C ARG A 220 -2.81 10.80 -12.05
N SER A 221 -1.54 10.41 -12.15
CA SER A 221 -0.59 10.93 -13.12
C SER A 221 -1.05 10.73 -14.58
N ALA A 222 -1.53 9.52 -14.91
CA ALA A 222 -2.07 9.22 -16.23
C ALA A 222 -3.33 10.05 -16.55
N ASN A 223 -4.22 10.24 -15.57
CA ASN A 223 -5.41 11.09 -15.72
C ASN A 223 -5.06 12.57 -15.90
N THR A 224 -4.05 13.09 -15.20
CA THR A 224 -3.56 14.46 -15.42
C THR A 224 -2.99 14.62 -16.83
N ALA A 225 -2.18 13.66 -17.30
CA ALA A 225 -1.63 13.69 -18.65
C ALA A 225 -2.73 13.63 -19.73
N LEU A 226 -3.76 12.81 -19.53
CA LEU A 226 -4.93 12.76 -20.42
C LEU A 226 -5.70 14.08 -20.45
N ARG A 227 -5.90 14.72 -19.29
CA ARG A 227 -6.57 16.03 -19.22
C ARG A 227 -5.77 17.12 -19.92
N GLU A 228 -4.44 17.14 -19.75
CA GLU A 228 -3.55 18.08 -20.44
C GLU A 228 -3.54 17.85 -21.96
N ALA A 229 -3.46 16.59 -22.40
CA ALA A 229 -3.50 16.23 -23.82
C ALA A 229 -4.85 16.62 -24.46
N ASN A 230 -5.96 16.35 -23.76
CA ASN A 230 -7.30 16.76 -24.20
C ASN A 230 -7.46 18.29 -24.24
N ALA A 231 -6.92 19.02 -23.25
CA ALA A 231 -6.92 20.49 -23.23
C ALA A 231 -6.07 21.10 -24.37
N ALA A 232 -4.98 20.43 -24.75
CA ALA A 232 -4.17 20.77 -25.92
C ALA A 232 -4.82 20.36 -27.26
N GLY A 233 -5.93 19.62 -27.24
CA GLY A 233 -6.60 19.09 -28.42
C GLY A 233 -5.83 17.97 -29.13
N VAL A 234 -4.84 17.36 -28.45
CA VAL A 234 -4.03 16.28 -28.98
C VAL A 234 -4.58 14.96 -28.44
N GLY A 235 -5.35 14.25 -29.26
CA GLY A 235 -5.78 12.89 -28.94
C GLY A 235 -4.62 11.91 -29.11
N ASP A 236 -3.92 11.59 -28.02
CA ASP A 236 -2.83 10.61 -28.02
C ASP A 236 -3.32 9.21 -27.59
N ALA A 237 -3.33 8.28 -28.55
CA ALA A 237 -3.69 6.88 -28.30
C ALA A 237 -2.74 6.17 -27.33
N GLY A 238 -1.47 6.60 -27.24
CA GLY A 238 -0.49 6.05 -26.31
C GLY A 238 -0.81 6.39 -24.86
N LEU A 239 -1.24 7.63 -24.60
CA LEU A 239 -1.68 8.06 -23.26
C LEU A 239 -2.97 7.34 -22.82
N ILE A 240 -3.89 7.09 -23.76
CA ILE A 240 -5.12 6.31 -23.47
C ILE A 240 -4.76 4.88 -23.07
N ASN A 241 -3.88 4.22 -23.82
CA ASN A 241 -3.44 2.87 -23.48
C ASN A 241 -2.70 2.84 -22.13
N SER A 242 -1.82 3.81 -21.87
CA SER A 242 -1.10 3.93 -20.59
C SER A 242 -2.04 4.17 -19.40
N ALA A 243 -3.09 4.99 -19.58
CA ALA A 243 -4.10 5.21 -18.55
C ALA A 243 -4.95 3.95 -18.29
N MET A 244 -5.32 3.23 -19.35
CA MET A 244 -6.06 1.96 -19.23
C MET A 244 -5.20 0.89 -18.54
N GLU A 245 -3.91 0.81 -18.83
CA GLU A 245 -2.97 -0.06 -18.12
C GLU A 245 -2.86 0.30 -16.64
N ALA A 246 -2.75 1.59 -16.31
CA ALA A 246 -2.74 2.06 -14.93
C ALA A 246 -4.05 1.75 -14.20
N GLU A 247 -5.20 1.83 -14.88
CA GLU A 247 -6.50 1.46 -14.33
C GLU A 247 -6.60 -0.03 -14.02
N ILE A 248 -6.15 -0.88 -14.94
CA ILE A 248 -6.10 -2.34 -14.72
C ILE A 248 -5.18 -2.67 -13.55
N GLU A 249 -4.02 -2.02 -13.46
CA GLU A 249 -3.08 -2.23 -12.34
C GLU A 249 -3.66 -1.76 -11.00
N GLY A 250 -4.35 -0.62 -11.00
CA GLY A 250 -5.08 -0.12 -9.83
C GLY A 250 -6.17 -1.10 -9.36
N LEU A 251 -6.96 -1.65 -10.28
CA LEU A 251 -7.98 -2.65 -9.96
C LEU A 251 -7.39 -3.95 -9.41
N ARG A 252 -6.27 -4.42 -9.99
CA ARG A 252 -5.56 -5.60 -9.49
C ARG A 252 -4.99 -5.38 -8.08
N ALA A 253 -4.36 -4.23 -7.85
CA ALA A 253 -3.83 -3.87 -6.54
C ALA A 253 -4.94 -3.71 -5.50
N ALA A 254 -6.10 -3.16 -5.88
CA ALA A 254 -7.27 -3.07 -5.00
C ALA A 254 -7.78 -4.46 -4.62
N GLN A 255 -7.95 -5.34 -5.60
CA GLN A 255 -8.36 -6.72 -5.35
C GLN A 255 -7.35 -7.49 -4.47
N ALA A 256 -6.06 -7.30 -4.68
CA ALA A 256 -5.01 -7.92 -3.88
C ALA A 256 -5.03 -7.42 -2.43
N SER A 257 -5.22 -6.10 -2.22
CA SER A 257 -5.39 -5.51 -0.89
C SER A 257 -6.63 -6.06 -0.18
N ASP A 258 -7.77 -6.12 -0.87
CA ASP A 258 -9.01 -6.66 -0.32
C ASP A 258 -8.84 -8.14 0.08
N GLN A 259 -8.20 -8.94 -0.76
CA GLN A 259 -7.91 -10.34 -0.46
C GLN A 259 -6.98 -10.49 0.74
N ALA A 260 -5.93 -9.66 0.85
CA ALA A 260 -5.03 -9.65 1.99
C ALA A 260 -5.75 -9.26 3.29
N GLN A 261 -6.64 -8.27 3.24
CA GLN A 261 -7.47 -7.87 4.38
C GLN A 261 -8.43 -8.97 4.83
N VAL A 262 -9.09 -9.64 3.87
CA VAL A 262 -9.98 -10.77 4.18
C VAL A 262 -9.21 -11.92 4.83
N ASN A 263 -8.06 -12.29 4.27
CA ASN A 263 -7.20 -13.33 4.86
C ASN A 263 -6.74 -12.95 6.27
N ALA A 264 -6.41 -11.66 6.49
CA ALA A 264 -6.02 -11.15 7.79
C ALA A 264 -7.14 -11.23 8.83
N VAL A 265 -8.37 -10.90 8.43
CA VAL A 265 -9.55 -11.02 9.30
C VAL A 265 -9.85 -12.49 9.61
N LEU A 266 -9.81 -13.38 8.61
CA LEU A 266 -10.03 -14.81 8.80
C LEU A 266 -9.01 -15.42 9.78
N ALA A 267 -7.72 -15.12 9.60
CA ALA A 267 -6.66 -15.59 10.48
C ALA A 267 -6.85 -15.14 11.94
N LYS A 268 -7.43 -13.95 12.16
CA LYS A 268 -7.72 -13.44 13.51
C LYS A 268 -9.00 -14.03 14.11
N LEU A 269 -9.99 -14.38 13.29
CA LEU A 269 -11.25 -14.96 13.74
C LEU A 269 -11.14 -16.46 14.03
N GLU A 270 -10.32 -17.20 13.30
CA GLU A 270 -10.13 -18.65 13.45
C GLU A 270 -9.79 -19.09 14.90
N PRO A 271 -8.81 -18.48 15.61
CA PRO A 271 -8.53 -18.85 17.00
C PRO A 271 -9.65 -18.43 17.97
N LEU A 272 -10.39 -17.35 17.68
CA LEU A 272 -11.52 -16.91 18.50
C LEU A 272 -12.71 -17.88 18.40
N LEU A 273 -12.94 -18.43 17.20
CA LEU A 273 -13.94 -19.46 16.94
C LEU A 273 -13.57 -20.80 17.59
N ALA A 274 -12.30 -21.21 17.51
CA ALA A 274 -11.82 -22.43 18.17
C ALA A 274 -11.93 -22.33 19.71
N ASN A 275 -11.60 -21.18 20.29
CA ASN A 275 -11.78 -20.94 21.73
C ASN A 275 -13.25 -20.89 22.15
N ALA A 276 -14.15 -20.37 21.29
CA ALA A 276 -15.58 -20.37 21.56
C ALA A 276 -16.20 -21.78 21.51
N GLN A 277 -15.70 -22.68 20.66
CA GLN A 277 -16.13 -24.09 20.62
C GLN A 277 -15.62 -24.93 21.80
N ASN A 278 -14.51 -24.53 22.42
CA ASN A 278 -13.94 -25.18 23.60
C ASN A 278 -14.50 -24.64 24.92
N LEU A 279 -15.41 -23.66 24.87
CA LEU A 279 -16.12 -23.21 26.07
C LEU A 279 -17.15 -24.30 26.43
N PRO A 280 -17.07 -24.93 27.61
CA PRO A 280 -18.07 -25.91 28.02
C PRO A 280 -19.44 -25.24 27.97
N GLU A 281 -20.37 -25.85 27.21
CA GLU A 281 -21.77 -25.43 27.19
C GLU A 281 -22.22 -25.27 28.65
N GLY A 282 -22.72 -24.08 28.96
CA GLY A 282 -22.86 -23.58 30.31
C GLY A 282 -23.43 -24.59 31.30
N GLU A 283 -22.74 -24.72 32.44
CA GLU A 283 -23.36 -25.01 33.72
C GLU A 283 -24.56 -24.05 33.89
N GLU A 284 -25.77 -24.62 33.84
CA GLU A 284 -26.99 -23.93 34.28
C GLU A 284 -26.79 -23.51 35.74
N VAL A 285 -26.88 -22.20 36.01
CA VAL A 285 -27.11 -21.62 37.34
C VAL A 285 -28.52 -21.09 37.41
#